data_AF-A0A379LK65-F1
#
_entry.id   AF-A0A379LK65-F1
#
_cell.length_a   1.000
_cell.length_b   1.000
_cell.length_c   1.000
_cell.angle_alpha   90.00
_cell.angle_beta   90.00
_cell.angle_gamma   90.00
#
_symmetry.space_group_name_H-M   'P 1'
#
loop_
_entity.id
_entity.type
_entity.pdbx_description
1 polymer ?
#
loop_
_entity_poly.entity_id
_entity_poly.type
_entity_poly.pdbx_seq_one_letter_code
_entity_poly.pdbx_strand_id
1 'polypeptide(L)'
;MSDFWQQLLGTLAGNTLLIGLAGFIGKVYIERIARKDQASIDTQAREHTTELEKRIKLLEQDHEKLLAKNEHFHRISQETYQRLFEMKVKTYKELIGLKLDYETPVAYDIYQIDFKGVDNRDFLIFKKFQKIISHIDNNALYITPSLLQEVNSFKSEIVNKIYDLEDEIKVNSEFASDQKDIRNLEIYEAKEYSKIYKETKNARLKVIQQIDSDILNISHYIHGDTL
;
A
#
# COMPACT_ATOMS: atom_id res chain seq x y z
N MET A 1 -73.78 31.22 -84.99
CA MET A 1 -72.43 30.74 -84.60
C MET A 1 -71.95 31.34 -83.26
N SER A 2 -72.85 31.76 -82.34
CA SER A 2 -72.48 32.35 -81.04
C SER A 2 -72.49 31.38 -79.85
N ASP A 3 -73.35 30.36 -79.88
CA ASP A 3 -73.68 29.60 -78.66
C ASP A 3 -72.65 28.51 -78.31
N PHE A 4 -71.95 27.97 -79.30
CA PHE A 4 -70.92 26.95 -79.10
C PHE A 4 -69.69 27.50 -78.34
N TRP A 5 -69.22 28.70 -78.71
CA TRP A 5 -68.07 29.33 -78.05
C TRP A 5 -68.38 29.77 -76.63
N GLN A 6 -69.61 30.20 -76.35
CA GLN A 6 -70.03 30.57 -74.99
C GLN A 6 -70.19 29.34 -74.07
N GLN A 7 -70.75 28.23 -74.57
CA GLN A 7 -70.83 26.98 -73.79
C GLN A 7 -69.46 26.34 -73.57
N LEU A 8 -68.56 26.38 -74.56
CA LEU A 8 -67.19 25.86 -74.43
C LEU A 8 -66.38 26.68 -73.41
N LEU A 9 -66.46 28.01 -73.47
CA LEU A 9 -65.79 28.90 -72.50
C LEU A 9 -66.40 28.78 -71.09
N GLY A 10 -67.72 28.63 -70.97
CA GLY A 10 -68.40 28.44 -69.69
C GLY A 10 -68.07 27.10 -69.01
N THR A 11 -67.97 26.01 -69.77
CA THR A 11 -67.59 24.69 -69.23
C THR A 11 -66.10 24.57 -68.92
N LEU A 12 -65.23 25.17 -69.74
CA LEU A 12 -63.79 25.26 -69.45
C LEU A 12 -63.51 26.13 -68.22
N ALA A 13 -64.16 27.29 -68.10
CA ALA A 13 -64.03 28.19 -66.95
C ALA A 13 -64.62 27.59 -65.66
N GLY A 14 -65.77 26.89 -65.75
CA GLY A 14 -66.39 26.19 -64.63
C GLY A 14 -65.52 25.04 -64.10
N ASN A 15 -64.93 24.24 -65.00
CA ASN A 15 -64.03 23.16 -64.61
C ASN A 15 -62.70 23.66 -64.03
N THR A 16 -62.14 24.77 -64.54
CA THR A 16 -60.90 25.34 -63.96
C THR A 16 -61.13 25.93 -62.58
N LEU A 17 -62.27 26.57 -62.34
CA LEU A 17 -62.64 27.07 -61.01
C LEU A 17 -62.83 25.91 -60.01
N LEU A 18 -63.48 24.82 -60.42
CA LEU A 18 -63.66 23.65 -59.56
C LEU A 18 -62.34 22.93 -59.26
N ILE A 19 -61.47 22.78 -60.26
CA ILE A 19 -60.11 22.21 -60.07
C ILE A 19 -59.26 23.13 -59.17
N GLY A 20 -59.36 24.45 -59.35
CA GLY A 20 -58.66 25.43 -58.52
C GLY A 20 -59.14 25.43 -57.06
N LEU A 21 -60.45 25.33 -56.83
CA LEU A 21 -61.03 25.27 -55.49
C LEU A 21 -60.70 23.96 -54.78
N ALA A 22 -60.79 22.82 -55.50
CA ALA A 22 -60.40 21.52 -54.97
C ALA A 22 -58.89 21.46 -54.62
N GLY A 23 -58.05 22.04 -55.48
CA GLY A 23 -56.61 22.19 -55.22
C GLY A 23 -56.31 23.08 -54.01
N PHE A 24 -57.06 24.18 -53.84
CA PHE A 24 -56.91 25.07 -52.69
C PHE A 24 -57.33 24.40 -51.37
N ILE A 25 -58.47 23.71 -51.35
CA ILE A 25 -58.94 22.98 -50.16
C ILE A 25 -57.98 21.83 -49.82
N GLY A 26 -57.53 21.08 -50.82
CA GLY A 26 -56.54 20.02 -50.63
C GLY A 26 -55.23 20.56 -50.05
N LYS A 27 -54.73 21.68 -50.58
CA LYS A 27 -53.52 22.34 -50.06
C LYS A 27 -53.68 22.79 -48.61
N VAL A 28 -54.79 23.44 -48.26
CA VAL A 28 -55.05 23.91 -46.90
C VAL A 28 -55.17 22.75 -45.90
N TYR A 29 -55.82 21.65 -46.28
CA TYR A 29 -55.93 20.46 -45.42
C TYR A 29 -54.58 19.76 -45.23
N ILE A 30 -53.81 19.57 -46.31
CA ILE A 30 -52.48 18.94 -46.25
C ILE A 30 -51.52 19.79 -45.41
N GLU A 31 -51.50 21.11 -45.61
CA GLU A 31 -50.64 21.99 -44.81
C GLU A 31 -51.04 22.02 -43.32
N ARG A 32 -52.31 21.81 -42.99
CA ARG A 32 -52.77 21.78 -41.59
C ARG A 32 -52.41 20.46 -40.91
N ILE A 33 -52.52 19.35 -41.63
CA ILE A 33 -52.09 18.02 -41.17
C ILE A 33 -50.56 18.02 -41.00
N ALA A 34 -49.83 18.47 -42.02
CA ALA A 34 -48.38 18.58 -41.97
C ALA A 34 -47.89 19.46 -40.81
N ARG A 35 -48.51 20.62 -40.56
CA ARG A 35 -48.15 21.49 -39.42
C ARG A 35 -48.43 20.84 -38.06
N LYS A 36 -49.51 20.07 -37.94
CA LYS A 36 -49.88 19.39 -36.70
C LYS A 36 -48.93 18.23 -36.40
N ASP A 37 -48.56 17.46 -37.42
CA ASP A 37 -47.61 16.36 -37.31
C ASP A 37 -46.17 16.88 -37.08
N GLN A 38 -45.79 17.99 -37.71
CA GLN A 38 -44.51 18.64 -37.45
C GLN A 38 -44.40 19.12 -35.99
N ALA A 39 -45.48 19.70 -35.44
CA ALA A 39 -45.49 20.18 -34.07
C ALA A 39 -45.44 19.04 -33.04
N SER A 40 -46.14 17.92 -33.29
CA SER A 40 -46.09 16.76 -32.39
C SER A 40 -44.73 16.07 -32.42
N ILE A 41 -44.11 15.96 -33.61
CA ILE A 41 -42.75 15.45 -33.77
C ILE A 41 -41.74 16.36 -33.08
N ASP A 42 -41.87 17.69 -33.20
CA ASP A 42 -40.95 18.63 -32.54
C ASP A 42 -41.11 18.59 -31.01
N THR A 43 -42.33 18.41 -30.48
CA THR A 43 -42.54 18.19 -29.04
C THR A 43 -41.94 16.88 -28.55
N GLN A 44 -42.12 15.78 -29.29
CA GLN A 44 -41.53 14.49 -28.93
C GLN A 44 -39.99 14.53 -29.01
N ALA A 45 -39.43 15.20 -30.01
CA ALA A 45 -38.00 15.42 -30.12
C ALA A 45 -37.46 16.24 -28.95
N ARG A 46 -38.18 17.28 -28.51
CA ARG A 46 -37.81 18.08 -27.33
C ARG A 46 -37.92 17.30 -26.02
N GLU A 47 -38.96 16.49 -25.85
CA GLU A 47 -39.11 15.62 -24.68
C GLU A 47 -37.99 14.58 -24.62
N HIS A 48 -37.69 13.95 -25.75
CA HIS A 48 -36.64 12.94 -25.85
C HIS A 48 -35.25 13.53 -25.66
N THR A 49 -34.98 14.74 -26.17
CA THR A 49 -33.71 15.45 -25.91
C THR A 49 -33.59 15.85 -24.44
N THR A 50 -34.67 16.35 -23.83
CA THR A 50 -34.68 16.68 -22.39
C THR A 50 -34.46 15.44 -21.52
N GLU A 51 -35.03 14.30 -21.90
CA GLU A 51 -34.82 13.04 -21.19
C GLU A 51 -33.37 12.53 -21.35
N LEU A 52 -32.82 12.61 -22.55
CA LEU A 52 -31.42 12.27 -22.82
C LEU A 52 -30.47 13.17 -22.02
N GLU A 53 -30.70 14.48 -21.98
CA GLU A 53 -29.91 15.41 -21.17
C GLU A 53 -29.95 15.05 -19.68
N LYS A 54 -31.13 14.69 -19.15
CA LYS A 54 -31.25 14.21 -17.77
C LYS A 54 -30.46 12.93 -17.54
N ARG A 55 -30.52 11.97 -18.46
CA ARG A 55 -29.77 10.71 -18.36
C ARG A 55 -28.27 10.93 -18.44
N ILE A 56 -27.80 11.79 -19.34
CA ILE A 56 -26.39 12.17 -19.47
C ILE A 56 -25.91 12.82 -18.18
N LYS A 57 -26.66 13.76 -17.63
CA LYS A 57 -26.30 14.44 -16.39
C LYS A 57 -26.24 13.50 -15.18
N LEU A 58 -27.14 12.51 -15.10
CA LEU A 58 -27.08 11.47 -14.08
C LEU A 58 -25.86 10.57 -14.26
N LEU A 59 -25.54 10.18 -15.50
CA LEU A 59 -24.34 9.42 -15.84
C LEU A 59 -23.05 10.17 -15.49
N GLU A 60 -22.98 11.47 -15.77
CA GLU A 60 -21.86 12.34 -15.39
C GLU A 60 -21.69 12.39 -13.87
N GLN A 61 -22.79 12.60 -13.12
CA GLN A 61 -22.73 12.62 -11.66
C GLN A 61 -22.28 11.29 -11.05
N ASP A 62 -22.75 10.16 -11.59
CA ASP A 62 -22.32 8.84 -11.11
C ASP A 62 -20.87 8.55 -11.49
N HIS A 63 -20.42 9.01 -12.67
CA HIS A 63 -19.02 8.91 -13.09
C HIS A 63 -18.10 9.75 -12.20
N GLU A 64 -18.46 11.00 -11.89
CA GLU A 64 -17.72 11.86 -10.96
C GLU A 64 -17.62 11.24 -9.56
N LYS A 65 -18.70 10.65 -9.04
CA LYS A 65 -18.67 9.94 -7.75
C LYS A 65 -17.73 8.73 -7.78
N LEU A 66 -17.72 7.97 -8.88
CA LEU A 66 -16.81 6.83 -9.04
C LEU A 66 -15.35 7.28 -9.13
N LEU A 67 -15.06 8.34 -9.89
CA LEU A 67 -13.73 8.95 -9.96
C LEU A 67 -13.26 9.44 -8.59
N ALA A 68 -14.09 10.23 -7.89
CA ALA A 68 -13.76 10.74 -6.56
C ALA A 68 -13.51 9.61 -5.55
N LYS A 69 -14.31 8.53 -5.60
CA LYS A 69 -14.12 7.35 -4.75
C LYS A 69 -12.79 6.64 -5.07
N ASN A 70 -12.48 6.43 -6.34
CA ASN A 70 -11.21 5.83 -6.76
C ASN A 70 -10.00 6.69 -6.36
N GLU A 71 -10.06 8.01 -6.55
CA GLU A 71 -9.02 8.94 -6.12
C GLU A 71 -8.81 8.90 -4.61
N HIS A 72 -9.90 8.85 -3.82
CA HIS A 72 -9.80 8.68 -2.36
C HIS A 72 -9.14 7.36 -1.98
N PHE A 73 -9.48 6.24 -2.61
CA PHE A 73 -8.82 4.96 -2.34
C PHE A 73 -7.35 4.97 -2.73
N HIS A 74 -7.00 5.53 -3.89
CA HIS A 74 -5.62 5.66 -4.33
C HIS A 74 -4.80 6.57 -3.42
N ARG A 75 -5.41 7.65 -2.90
CA ARG A 75 -4.74 8.54 -1.95
C ARG A 75 -4.53 7.87 -0.59
N ILE A 76 -5.54 7.17 -0.07
CA ILE A 76 -5.42 6.40 1.18
C ILE A 76 -4.37 5.31 1.04
N SER A 77 -4.33 4.60 -0.10
CA SER A 77 -3.33 3.57 -0.33
C SER A 77 -1.93 4.18 -0.43
N GLN A 78 -1.76 5.27 -1.18
CA GLN A 78 -0.47 5.94 -1.32
C GLN A 78 0.05 6.48 0.02
N GLU A 79 -0.77 7.16 0.81
CA GLU A 79 -0.40 7.66 2.13
C GLU A 79 -0.02 6.52 3.10
N THR A 80 -0.77 5.41 3.05
CA THR A 80 -0.47 4.22 3.84
C THR A 80 0.85 3.58 3.41
N TYR A 81 1.09 3.42 2.11
CA TYR A 81 2.35 2.87 1.59
C TYR A 81 3.53 3.76 1.94
N GLN A 82 3.38 5.08 1.81
CA GLN A 82 4.41 6.03 2.19
C GLN A 82 4.74 5.90 3.69
N ARG A 83 3.72 5.86 4.55
CA ARG A 83 3.93 5.69 6.00
C ARG A 83 4.60 4.37 6.35
N LEU A 84 4.21 3.26 5.69
CA LEU A 84 4.86 1.96 5.88
C LEU A 84 6.33 2.00 5.44
N PHE A 85 6.61 2.66 4.31
CA PHE A 85 7.97 2.83 3.81
C PHE A 85 8.82 3.70 4.76
N GLU A 86 8.29 4.82 5.25
CA GLU A 86 8.95 5.67 6.24
C GLU A 86 9.28 4.91 7.53
N MET A 87 8.34 4.11 8.03
CA MET A 87 8.57 3.25 9.20
C MET A 87 9.65 2.21 8.91
N LYS A 88 9.65 1.57 7.74
CA LYS A 88 10.71 0.65 7.31
C LYS A 88 12.08 1.33 7.28
N VAL A 89 12.20 2.49 6.64
CA VAL A 89 13.46 3.25 6.61
C VAL A 89 13.93 3.60 8.01
N LYS A 90 13.03 4.04 8.90
CA LYS A 90 13.34 4.33 10.29
C LYS A 90 13.85 3.08 11.03
N THR A 91 13.16 1.96 10.92
CA THR A 91 13.57 0.69 11.54
C THR A 91 14.96 0.26 11.10
N TYR A 92 15.27 0.37 9.80
CA TYR A 92 16.60 0.02 9.28
C TYR A 92 17.69 1.03 9.67
N LYS A 93 17.35 2.31 9.81
CA LYS A 93 18.28 3.32 10.37
C LYS A 93 18.68 2.98 11.81
N GLU A 94 17.73 2.55 12.63
CA GLU A 94 17.99 2.10 13.99
C GLU A 94 18.81 0.79 14.01
N LEU A 95 18.53 -0.15 13.09
CA LEU A 95 19.34 -1.36 12.91
C LEU A 95 20.79 -1.07 12.55
N ILE A 96 21.04 -0.09 11.68
CA ILE A 96 22.40 0.34 11.35
C ILE A 96 23.12 0.81 12.61
N GLY A 97 22.48 1.62 13.45
CA GLY A 97 23.06 2.07 14.71
C GLY A 97 23.43 0.91 15.64
N LEU A 98 22.51 -0.06 15.79
CA LEU A 98 22.75 -1.26 16.62
C LEU A 98 23.85 -2.16 16.04
N LYS A 99 23.88 -2.32 14.71
CA LYS A 99 24.94 -3.06 14.01
C LYS A 99 26.30 -2.41 14.26
N LEU A 100 26.41 -1.09 14.08
CA LEU A 100 27.65 -0.36 14.31
C LEU A 100 28.11 -0.48 15.77
N ASP A 101 27.20 -0.39 16.74
CA ASP A 101 27.54 -0.63 18.16
C ASP A 101 28.07 -2.05 18.38
N TYR A 102 27.44 -3.06 17.76
CA TYR A 102 27.87 -4.45 17.82
C TYR A 102 29.26 -4.68 17.19
N GLU A 103 29.55 -4.06 16.05
CA GLU A 103 30.85 -4.17 15.36
C GLU A 103 31.95 -3.31 16.00
N THR A 104 31.57 -2.28 16.77
CA THR A 104 32.53 -1.40 17.44
C THR A 104 33.34 -2.22 18.44
N PRO A 105 34.68 -2.26 18.29
CA PRO A 105 35.54 -3.00 19.19
C PRO A 105 35.34 -2.54 20.63
N VAL A 106 35.15 -3.50 21.53
CA VAL A 106 35.16 -3.24 22.96
C VAL A 106 36.59 -2.85 23.33
N ALA A 107 36.83 -1.57 23.66
CA ALA A 107 38.16 -1.06 23.98
C ALA A 107 38.77 -1.85 25.13
N TYR A 108 40.00 -2.36 24.93
CA TYR A 108 40.74 -3.20 25.88
C TYR A 108 40.95 -2.52 27.24
N ASP A 109 41.05 -1.19 27.28
CA ASP A 109 41.46 -0.45 28.47
C ASP A 109 40.30 0.02 29.37
N ILE A 110 39.04 -0.04 28.88
CA ILE A 110 37.86 0.48 29.59
C ILE A 110 37.05 -0.65 30.25
N TYR A 111 37.04 -1.85 29.66
CA TYR A 111 36.47 -3.05 30.29
C TYR A 111 37.58 -3.87 30.92
N GLN A 112 38.34 -3.22 31.82
CA GLN A 112 39.20 -3.93 32.75
C GLN A 112 38.32 -4.90 33.54
N ILE A 113 38.47 -6.20 33.30
CA ILE A 113 38.59 -7.20 34.37
C ILE A 113 37.57 -7.02 35.52
N ASP A 114 36.29 -6.72 35.23
CA ASP A 114 35.28 -6.57 36.31
C ASP A 114 35.08 -7.90 37.06
N PHE A 115 35.46 -9.01 36.41
CA PHE A 115 35.46 -10.37 36.93
C PHE A 115 36.85 -10.93 37.29
N LYS A 116 37.82 -10.13 37.77
CA LYS A 116 39.07 -10.63 38.39
C LYS A 116 39.77 -11.79 37.63
N GLY A 117 39.80 -11.75 36.29
CA GLY A 117 40.48 -12.74 35.45
C GLY A 117 39.63 -13.47 34.42
N VAL A 118 38.32 -13.20 34.32
CA VAL A 118 37.46 -13.74 33.26
C VAL A 118 37.25 -12.69 32.17
N ASP A 119 37.67 -13.03 30.95
CA ASP A 119 37.40 -12.26 29.74
C ASP A 119 35.90 -12.34 29.41
N ASN A 120 35.19 -11.23 29.57
CA ASN A 120 33.74 -11.11 29.36
C ASN A 120 33.39 -10.40 28.04
N ARG A 121 34.36 -10.21 27.14
CA ARG A 121 34.13 -9.49 25.86
C ARG A 121 33.07 -10.18 25.02
N ASP A 122 33.17 -11.49 24.88
CA ASP A 122 32.23 -12.29 24.11
C ASP A 122 30.80 -12.17 24.65
N PHE A 123 30.65 -12.19 25.98
CA PHE A 123 29.37 -11.91 26.65
C PHE A 123 28.82 -10.51 26.34
N LEU A 124 29.65 -9.48 26.46
CA LEU A 124 29.22 -8.10 26.18
C LEU A 124 28.81 -7.92 24.71
N ILE A 125 29.59 -8.47 23.79
CA ILE A 125 29.28 -8.43 22.35
C ILE A 125 27.99 -9.24 22.07
N PHE A 126 27.79 -10.38 22.75
CA PHE A 126 26.55 -11.14 22.64
C PHE A 126 25.34 -10.33 23.12
N LYS A 127 25.45 -9.60 24.24
CA LYS A 127 24.39 -8.68 24.70
C LYS A 127 24.09 -7.57 23.69
N LYS A 128 25.10 -7.03 23.02
CA LYS A 128 24.88 -6.08 21.90
C LYS A 128 24.13 -6.74 20.75
N PHE A 129 24.47 -7.98 20.40
CA PHE A 129 23.76 -8.74 19.38
C PHE A 129 22.30 -9.03 19.76
N GLN A 130 22.03 -9.36 21.02
CA GLN A 130 20.65 -9.55 21.50
C GLN A 130 19.78 -8.30 21.30
N LYS A 131 20.34 -7.09 21.46
CA LYS A 131 19.60 -5.85 21.15
C LYS A 131 19.17 -5.77 19.68
N ILE A 132 20.01 -6.24 18.75
CA ILE A 132 19.65 -6.34 17.33
C ILE A 132 18.44 -7.27 17.16
N ILE A 133 18.49 -8.45 17.79
CA ILE A 133 17.39 -9.43 17.71
C ILE A 133 16.10 -8.87 18.30
N SER A 134 16.14 -8.27 19.49
CA SER A 134 14.97 -7.66 20.12
C SER A 134 14.37 -6.54 19.26
N HIS A 135 15.21 -5.73 18.60
CA HIS A 135 14.75 -4.69 17.70
C HIS A 135 14.06 -5.26 16.45
N ILE A 136 14.60 -6.34 15.88
CA ILE A 136 13.97 -7.05 14.75
C ILE A 136 12.60 -7.58 15.14
N ASP A 137 12.49 -8.23 16.30
CA ASP A 137 11.23 -8.80 16.79
C ASP A 137 10.15 -7.74 17.00
N ASN A 138 10.51 -6.65 17.66
CA ASN A 138 9.59 -5.55 17.95
C ASN A 138 9.12 -4.81 16.70
N ASN A 139 9.84 -4.97 15.59
CA ASN A 139 9.56 -4.29 14.33
C ASN A 139 9.29 -5.27 13.17
N ALA A 140 8.91 -6.51 13.45
CA ALA A 140 8.81 -7.58 12.43
C ALA A 140 7.99 -7.21 11.19
N LEU A 141 6.96 -6.36 11.33
CA LEU A 141 6.14 -5.85 10.21
C LEU A 141 6.93 -5.03 9.19
N TYR A 142 8.05 -4.46 9.60
CA TYR A 142 8.89 -3.56 8.79
C TYR A 142 10.21 -4.22 8.35
N ILE A 143 10.46 -5.46 8.77
CA ILE A 143 11.66 -6.22 8.45
C ILE A 143 11.42 -7.09 7.21
N THR A 144 12.47 -7.33 6.42
CA THR A 144 12.35 -8.24 5.27
C THR A 144 12.09 -9.69 5.73
N PRO A 145 11.34 -10.48 4.94
CA PRO A 145 11.15 -11.90 5.23
C PRO A 145 12.47 -12.68 5.35
N SER A 146 13.46 -12.34 4.54
CA SER A 146 14.79 -12.97 4.56
C SER A 146 15.52 -12.72 5.87
N LEU A 147 15.51 -11.48 6.39
CA LEU A 147 16.12 -11.18 7.69
C LEU A 147 15.37 -11.86 8.84
N LEU A 148 14.04 -11.89 8.81
CA LEU A 148 13.25 -12.64 9.80
C LEU A 148 13.58 -14.13 9.77
N GLN A 149 13.79 -14.71 8.59
CA GLN A 149 14.16 -16.12 8.46
C GLN A 149 15.51 -16.40 9.13
N GLU A 150 16.53 -15.59 8.86
CA GLU A 150 17.86 -15.76 9.48
C GLU A 150 17.81 -15.59 11.01
N VAL A 151 17.01 -14.62 11.51
CA VAL A 151 16.78 -14.45 12.96
C VAL A 151 16.08 -15.65 13.57
N ASN A 152 15.05 -16.18 12.91
CA ASN A 152 14.34 -17.36 13.40
C ASN A 152 15.21 -18.61 13.39
N SER A 153 16.08 -18.77 12.39
CA SER A 153 17.09 -19.84 12.35
C SER A 153 18.13 -19.69 13.46
N PHE A 154 18.61 -18.47 13.73
CA PHE A 154 19.49 -18.22 14.87
C PHE A 154 18.82 -18.57 16.21
N LYS A 155 17.56 -18.16 16.40
CA LYS A 155 16.80 -18.47 17.61
C LYS A 155 16.60 -19.95 17.80
N SER A 156 16.22 -20.70 16.76
CA SER A 156 16.01 -22.14 16.89
C SER A 156 17.29 -22.89 17.26
N GLU A 157 18.45 -22.39 16.86
CA GLU A 157 19.77 -22.97 17.23
C GLU A 157 20.11 -22.78 18.71
N ILE A 158 19.63 -21.70 19.34
CA ILE A 158 20.02 -21.32 20.71
C ILE A 158 18.89 -21.45 21.73
N VAL A 159 17.65 -21.67 21.29
CA VAL A 159 16.47 -21.52 22.16
C VAL A 159 16.59 -22.38 23.41
N ASN A 160 16.94 -23.66 23.25
CA ASN A 160 17.08 -24.58 24.38
C ASN A 160 18.25 -24.17 25.27
N LYS A 161 19.39 -23.74 24.68
CA LYS A 161 20.57 -23.32 25.44
C LYS A 161 20.31 -22.07 26.29
N ILE A 162 19.52 -21.13 25.77
CA ILE A 162 19.16 -19.91 26.51
C ILE A 162 18.12 -20.23 27.58
N TYR A 163 17.08 -21.02 27.27
CA TYR A 163 16.07 -21.41 28.26
C TYR A 163 16.69 -22.18 29.43
N ASP A 164 17.51 -23.20 29.14
CA ASP A 164 18.19 -23.99 30.17
C ASP A 164 19.08 -23.09 31.05
N LEU A 165 19.83 -22.17 30.43
CA LEU A 165 20.69 -21.22 31.14
C LEU A 165 19.88 -20.22 31.99
N GLU A 166 18.79 -19.67 31.47
CA GLU A 166 17.94 -18.72 32.18
C GLU A 166 17.26 -19.36 33.40
N ASP A 167 16.78 -20.61 33.25
CA ASP A 167 16.21 -21.37 34.35
C ASP A 167 17.26 -21.70 35.41
N GLU A 168 18.46 -22.14 35.02
CA GLU A 168 19.57 -22.38 35.95
C GLU A 168 20.00 -21.11 36.69
N ILE A 169 20.14 -19.99 35.98
CA ILE A 169 20.49 -18.69 36.60
C ILE A 169 19.40 -18.28 37.58
N LYS A 170 18.12 -18.40 37.20
CA LYS A 170 16.99 -18.03 38.06
C LYS A 170 16.97 -18.85 39.33
N VAL A 171 17.03 -20.18 39.22
CA VAL A 171 17.06 -21.08 40.39
C VAL A 171 18.23 -20.71 41.30
N ASN A 172 19.44 -20.59 40.76
CA ASN A 172 20.61 -20.27 41.57
C ASN A 172 20.55 -18.87 42.18
N SER A 173 19.94 -17.89 41.49
CA SER A 173 19.75 -16.53 42.02
C SER A 173 18.82 -16.47 43.22
N GLU A 174 17.82 -17.36 43.30
CA GLU A 174 16.90 -17.46 44.44
C GLU A 174 17.61 -18.01 45.70
N PHE A 175 18.69 -18.76 45.53
CA PHE A 175 19.51 -19.31 46.63
C PHE A 175 20.74 -18.48 46.96
N ALA A 176 21.05 -17.45 46.17
CA ALA A 176 22.20 -16.59 46.39
C ALA A 176 21.96 -15.67 47.60
N SER A 177 22.65 -15.96 48.71
CA SER A 177 22.41 -15.26 49.98
C SER A 177 23.46 -14.20 50.31
N ASP A 178 24.65 -14.30 49.71
CA ASP A 178 25.75 -13.38 49.95
C ASP A 178 26.33 -12.79 48.65
N GLN A 179 27.16 -11.74 48.80
CA GLN A 179 27.81 -11.08 47.65
C GLN A 179 28.75 -12.01 46.85
N LYS A 180 29.23 -13.11 47.45
CA LYS A 180 30.13 -14.05 46.78
C LYS A 180 29.34 -14.99 45.88
N ASP A 181 28.17 -15.43 46.32
CA ASP A 181 27.25 -16.26 45.55
C ASP A 181 26.72 -15.52 44.32
N ILE A 182 26.25 -14.27 44.51
CA ILE A 182 25.82 -13.39 43.41
C ILE A 182 26.95 -13.24 42.39
N ARG A 183 28.18 -13.03 42.87
CA ARG A 183 29.34 -12.87 41.98
C ARG A 183 29.69 -14.15 41.21
N ASN A 184 29.59 -15.32 41.85
CA ASN A 184 29.85 -16.59 41.19
C ASN A 184 28.83 -16.85 40.08
N LEU A 185 27.57 -16.47 40.32
CA LEU A 185 26.49 -16.49 39.34
C LEU A 185 26.78 -15.61 38.12
N GLU A 186 27.21 -14.37 38.33
CA GLU A 186 27.57 -13.47 37.22
C GLU A 186 28.75 -14.02 36.39
N ILE A 187 29.73 -14.64 37.04
CA ILE A 187 30.85 -15.30 36.35
C ILE A 187 30.37 -16.51 35.54
N TYR A 188 29.45 -17.30 36.10
CA TYR A 188 28.84 -18.44 35.42
C TYR A 188 28.07 -17.99 34.17
N GLU A 189 27.17 -17.01 34.34
CA GLU A 189 26.40 -16.39 33.26
C GLU A 189 27.33 -15.91 32.13
N ALA A 190 28.35 -15.12 32.47
CA ALA A 190 29.28 -14.57 31.49
C ALA A 190 30.02 -15.67 30.71
N LYS A 191 30.37 -16.79 31.36
CA LYS A 191 31.04 -17.93 30.68
C LYS A 191 30.11 -18.65 29.72
N GLU A 192 28.89 -18.97 30.14
CA GLU A 192 27.95 -19.71 29.30
C GLU A 192 27.49 -18.89 28.10
N TYR A 193 27.19 -17.61 28.28
CA TYR A 193 26.89 -16.74 27.13
C TYR A 193 28.10 -16.54 26.20
N SER A 194 29.33 -16.49 26.73
CA SER A 194 30.53 -16.43 25.89
C SER A 194 30.72 -17.71 25.06
N LYS A 195 30.32 -18.87 25.59
CA LYS A 195 30.31 -20.13 24.85
C LYS A 195 29.27 -20.10 23.74
N ILE A 196 28.03 -19.68 24.04
CA ILE A 196 26.96 -19.51 23.05
C ILE A 196 27.42 -18.54 21.94
N TYR A 197 28.05 -17.42 22.31
CA TYR A 197 28.57 -16.45 21.35
C TYR A 197 29.55 -17.08 20.35
N LYS A 198 30.49 -17.91 20.82
CA LYS A 198 31.48 -18.58 19.97
C LYS A 198 30.84 -19.61 19.04
N GLU A 199 29.96 -20.43 19.59
CA GLU A 199 29.26 -21.49 18.84
C GLU A 199 28.38 -20.92 17.73
N THR A 200 27.74 -19.79 17.98
CA THR A 200 26.77 -19.17 17.06
C THR A 200 27.38 -18.22 16.04
N LYS A 201 28.72 -18.18 15.93
CA LYS A 201 29.43 -17.20 15.07
C LYS A 201 28.86 -17.13 13.64
N ASN A 202 28.62 -18.27 13.02
CA ASN A 202 28.15 -18.33 11.63
C ASN A 202 26.70 -17.84 11.50
N ALA A 203 25.80 -18.28 12.39
CA ALA A 203 24.41 -17.84 12.40
C ALA A 203 24.30 -16.33 12.64
N ARG A 204 25.08 -15.79 13.58
CA ARG A 204 25.13 -14.34 13.82
C ARG A 204 25.67 -13.57 12.61
N LEU A 205 26.70 -14.09 11.95
CA LEU A 205 27.25 -13.46 10.75
C LEU A 205 26.22 -13.38 9.62
N LYS A 206 25.41 -14.43 9.41
CA LYS A 206 24.33 -14.42 8.42
C LYS A 206 23.30 -13.33 8.69
N VAL A 207 22.90 -13.16 9.94
CA VAL A 207 21.98 -12.07 10.33
C VAL A 207 22.57 -10.71 9.98
N ILE A 208 23.85 -10.46 10.33
CA ILE A 208 24.51 -9.18 10.01
C ILE A 208 24.64 -8.97 8.49
N GLN A 209 25.05 -10.00 7.74
CA GLN A 209 25.15 -9.93 6.29
C GLN A 209 23.80 -9.67 5.62
N GLN A 210 22.72 -10.25 6.14
CA GLN A 210 21.38 -9.99 5.63
C GLN A 210 20.91 -8.56 5.93
N ILE A 211 21.28 -8.00 7.10
CA ILE A 211 21.04 -6.58 7.39
C ILE A 211 21.73 -5.70 6.34
N ASP A 212 22.98 -5.98 5.98
CA ASP A 212 23.69 -5.23 4.93
C ASP A 212 23.04 -5.33 3.56
N SER A 213 22.66 -6.55 3.16
CA SER A 213 21.94 -6.80 1.92
C SER A 213 20.64 -5.99 1.86
N ASP A 214 19.87 -6.00 2.95
CA ASP A 214 18.61 -5.25 3.04
C ASP A 214 18.82 -3.74 2.96
N ILE A 215 19.85 -3.21 3.63
CA ILE A 215 20.19 -1.78 3.59
C ILE A 215 20.56 -1.36 2.17
N LEU A 216 21.39 -2.14 1.49
CA LEU A 216 21.76 -1.88 0.09
C LEU A 216 20.53 -1.87 -0.81
N ASN A 217 19.64 -2.86 -0.66
CA ASN A 217 18.39 -2.93 -1.42
C ASN A 217 17.50 -1.71 -1.16
N ILE A 218 17.30 -1.31 0.11
CA ILE A 218 16.52 -0.12 0.46
C ILE A 218 17.17 1.14 -0.13
N SER A 219 18.50 1.25 -0.09
CA SER A 219 19.23 2.37 -0.67
C SER A 219 19.00 2.50 -2.18
N HIS A 220 19.05 1.39 -2.93
CA HIS A 220 18.75 1.39 -4.37
C HIS A 220 17.33 1.90 -4.66
N TYR A 221 16.33 1.47 -3.87
CA TYR A 221 14.96 1.97 -4.01
C TYR A 221 14.83 3.47 -3.74
N ILE A 222 15.65 4.03 -2.85
CA ILE A 222 15.64 5.47 -2.54
C ILE A 222 16.30 6.28 -3.67
N HIS A 223 17.40 5.78 -4.23
CA HIS A 223 18.18 6.53 -5.23
C HIS A 223 17.71 6.30 -6.67
N GLY A 224 16.81 5.34 -6.90
CA GLY A 224 16.29 5.04 -8.23
C GLY A 224 17.26 4.25 -9.11
N ASP A 225 18.31 3.68 -8.51
CA ASP A 225 19.28 2.84 -9.20
C ASP A 225 18.69 1.45 -9.39
N THR A 226 18.12 1.19 -10.57
CA THR A 226 17.72 -0.17 -10.98
C THR A 226 18.95 -0.99 -11.34
N LEU A 227 19.14 -2.14 -10.67
CA LEU A 227 20.06 -3.22 -11.06
C LEU A 227 19.68 -3.85 -12.40
#